data_AF-A0A7W6AAE2-F1
#
_entry.id   AF-A0A7W6AAE2-F1
#
_cell.length_a   1.000
_cell.length_b   1.000
_cell.length_c   1.000
_cell.angle_alpha   90.00
_cell.angle_beta   90.00
_cell.angle_gamma   90.00
#
_symmetry.space_group_name_H-M   'P 1'
#
loop_
_entity.id
_entity.type
_entity.pdbx_description
1 polymer ?
#
loop_
_entity_poly.entity_id
_entity_poly.type
_entity_poly.pdbx_seq_one_letter_code
_entity_poly.pdbx_strand_id
1 'polypeptide(L)'
;MRRAMGIGLAMMSLAAAAPPGTPQPRLDLSAPFGLPHDWQLFTTQGPEEEDPGGNRAPGALHLCITRDGGRTYRPALDTMLVTGGGKSVFDTAHYLEFARVIRPAPDRPLLWVQVASLHAGNGDQIVGRMALAYDRAGQRFVPVYDKRTGRNNNQDVRFIEQGALRGAIISAEPTTGAPFAFWITVNRIGRDGRYAPILRYRSSTRYGDGNPLAVIDSEMPETLRRLNLWRPGSPLPLPDGPCPQPRLIARVLWCTPPKR
;
A
#
# COMPACT_ATOMS: atom_id res chain seq x y z
N MET A 1 -61.83 51.19 4.08
CA MET A 1 -61.97 49.72 4.15
C MET A 1 -60.59 49.08 4.00
N ARG A 2 -60.24 48.27 5.01
CA ARG A 2 -59.08 47.38 5.25
C ARG A 2 -57.97 47.26 4.18
N ARG A 3 -56.74 47.69 4.56
CA ARG A 3 -55.47 47.23 3.99
C ARG A 3 -55.11 45.87 4.62
N ALA A 4 -54.89 44.83 3.80
CA ALA A 4 -54.39 43.54 4.25
C ALA A 4 -52.86 43.60 4.36
N MET A 5 -52.35 43.29 5.55
CA MET A 5 -50.93 43.27 5.91
C MET A 5 -50.41 41.85 5.68
N GLY A 6 -49.44 41.68 4.78
CA GLY A 6 -48.80 40.39 4.51
C GLY A 6 -47.82 40.03 5.61
N ILE A 7 -47.95 38.81 6.15
CA ILE A 7 -46.96 38.19 7.03
C ILE A 7 -46.20 37.17 6.19
N GLY A 8 -45.03 37.58 5.69
CA GLY A 8 -44.07 36.69 5.07
C GLY A 8 -43.32 35.92 6.16
N LEU A 9 -43.59 34.62 6.26
CA LEU A 9 -42.88 33.71 7.15
C LEU A 9 -41.48 33.44 6.57
N ALA A 10 -40.45 34.09 7.11
CA ALA A 10 -39.07 33.81 6.76
C ALA A 10 -38.61 32.52 7.46
N MET A 11 -38.49 31.42 6.69
CA MET A 11 -37.81 30.21 7.16
C MET A 11 -36.31 30.49 7.25
N MET A 12 -35.80 30.70 8.47
CA MET A 12 -34.37 30.59 8.75
C MET A 12 -33.96 29.12 8.61
N SER A 13 -33.22 28.81 7.54
CA SER A 13 -32.54 27.53 7.40
C SER A 13 -31.34 27.50 8.36
N LEU A 14 -31.42 26.69 9.41
CA LEU A 14 -30.25 26.31 10.19
C LEU A 14 -29.37 25.42 9.30
N ALA A 15 -28.23 25.94 8.87
CA ALA A 15 -27.16 25.13 8.31
C ALA A 15 -26.66 24.20 9.43
N ALA A 16 -27.01 22.92 9.35
CA ALA A 16 -26.43 21.90 10.22
C ALA A 16 -24.92 21.85 9.93
N ALA A 17 -24.11 22.27 10.91
CA ALA A 17 -22.68 22.07 10.86
C ALA A 17 -22.41 20.57 10.73
N ALA A 18 -21.66 20.18 9.69
CA ALA A 18 -21.23 18.81 9.49
C ALA A 18 -20.53 18.30 10.77
N PRO A 19 -20.77 17.05 11.18
CA PRO A 19 -20.12 16.50 12.36
C PRO A 19 -18.59 16.57 12.22
N PRO A 20 -17.86 16.86 13.31
CA PRO A 20 -16.40 16.90 13.28
C PRO A 20 -15.86 15.57 12.77
N GLY A 21 -15.05 15.66 11.71
CA GLY A 21 -14.48 14.49 11.03
C GLY A 21 -13.76 13.56 11.98
N THR A 22 -13.82 12.27 11.66
CA THR A 22 -13.16 11.16 12.38
C THR A 22 -11.71 11.54 12.74
N PRO A 23 -11.22 11.23 13.96
CA PRO A 23 -9.85 11.48 14.35
C PRO A 23 -8.87 11.01 13.29
N GLN A 24 -8.09 11.96 12.78
CA GLN A 24 -7.23 11.76 11.63
C GLN A 24 -5.95 11.04 12.06
N PRO A 25 -5.57 9.92 11.42
CA PRO A 25 -4.33 9.24 11.76
C PRO A 25 -3.15 10.19 11.61
N ARG A 26 -2.35 10.26 12.68
CA ARG A 26 -1.08 10.99 12.73
C ARG A 26 0.03 9.99 12.99
N LEU A 27 1.09 10.08 12.22
CA LEU A 27 2.30 9.29 12.43
C LEU A 27 3.46 10.25 12.71
N ASP A 28 4.06 10.14 13.89
CA ASP A 28 5.29 10.86 14.19
C ASP A 28 6.43 10.39 13.28
N LEU A 29 7.06 11.34 12.62
CA LEU A 29 8.25 11.11 11.79
C LEU A 29 9.49 11.71 12.45
N SER A 30 9.36 12.47 13.54
CA SER A 30 10.48 13.13 14.19
C SER A 30 11.39 12.12 14.86
N ALA A 31 10.85 11.31 15.80
CA ALA A 31 11.66 10.35 16.54
C ALA A 31 12.22 9.23 15.67
N PRO A 32 11.44 8.57 14.77
CA PRO A 32 11.96 7.44 14.00
C PRO A 32 13.07 7.82 13.01
N PHE A 33 13.12 9.06 12.54
CA PHE A 33 14.10 9.58 11.58
C PHE A 33 15.18 10.48 12.21
N GLY A 34 15.08 10.75 13.52
CA GLY A 34 15.99 11.66 14.23
C GLY A 34 15.97 13.07 13.63
N LEU A 35 14.76 13.62 13.45
CA LEU A 35 14.51 14.95 12.89
C LEU A 35 14.20 15.95 14.01
N PRO A 36 14.20 17.26 13.72
CA PRO A 36 13.58 18.25 14.60
C PRO A 36 12.14 17.85 14.95
N HIS A 37 11.63 18.37 16.05
CA HIS A 37 10.24 18.12 16.48
C HIS A 37 9.22 18.51 15.39
N ASP A 38 8.02 17.93 15.53
CA ASP A 38 6.82 18.24 14.75
C ASP A 38 6.73 17.69 13.33
N TRP A 39 7.75 16.98 12.85
CA TRP A 39 7.63 16.21 11.61
C TRP A 39 6.61 15.08 11.79
N GLN A 40 5.56 15.10 10.96
CA GLN A 40 4.49 14.11 11.00
C GLN A 40 3.91 13.86 9.61
N LEU A 41 3.39 12.65 9.42
CA LEU A 41 2.38 12.39 8.40
C LEU A 41 1.01 12.65 9.05
N PHE A 42 0.23 13.48 8.37
CA PHE A 42 -1.12 13.88 8.72
C PHE A 42 -2.05 13.57 7.54
N THR A 43 -3.23 13.06 7.81
CA THR A 43 -4.20 12.74 6.74
C THR A 43 -5.54 13.41 6.98
N THR A 44 -6.20 13.91 5.94
CA THR A 44 -7.59 14.37 6.02
C THR A 44 -8.47 13.57 5.08
N GLN A 45 -9.74 13.43 5.45
CA GLN A 45 -10.75 12.76 4.63
C GLN A 45 -11.87 13.76 4.30
N GLY A 46 -12.25 13.83 3.03
CA GLY A 46 -13.45 14.51 2.57
C GLY A 46 -14.74 13.79 2.99
N PRO A 47 -15.91 14.38 2.68
CA PRO A 47 -17.20 13.74 2.90
C PRO A 47 -17.33 12.46 2.08
N GLU A 48 -18.12 11.50 2.57
CA GLU A 48 -18.40 10.26 1.83
C GLU A 48 -18.95 10.54 0.42
N GLU A 49 -18.59 9.65 -0.50
CA GLU A 49 -19.01 9.70 -1.89
C GLU A 49 -19.52 8.33 -2.36
N GLU A 50 -20.02 8.30 -3.58
CA GLU A 50 -20.49 7.06 -4.21
C GLU A 50 -19.38 6.52 -5.11
N ASP A 51 -19.04 5.25 -4.95
CA ASP A 51 -18.12 4.57 -5.87
C ASP A 51 -18.81 4.24 -7.21
N PRO A 52 -18.05 3.97 -8.29
CA PRO A 52 -18.61 3.51 -9.57
C PRO A 52 -19.53 2.28 -9.51
N GLY A 53 -19.56 1.55 -8.40
CA GLY A 53 -20.48 0.43 -8.15
C GLY A 53 -21.78 0.85 -7.46
N GLY A 54 -21.98 2.13 -7.15
CA GLY A 54 -23.17 2.65 -6.47
C GLY A 54 -23.12 2.51 -4.94
N ASN A 55 -21.97 2.14 -4.36
CA ASN A 55 -21.84 1.95 -2.92
C ASN A 55 -21.29 3.22 -2.26
N ARG A 56 -21.65 3.43 -0.99
CA ARG A 56 -21.01 4.46 -0.16
C ARG A 56 -19.55 4.11 0.08
N ALA A 57 -18.67 5.07 -0.18
CA ALA A 57 -17.25 4.98 0.03
C ALA A 57 -16.73 6.22 0.80
N PRO A 58 -15.57 6.12 1.48
CA PRO A 58 -14.90 7.28 2.03
C PRO A 58 -14.60 8.33 0.96
N GLY A 59 -14.65 9.61 1.33
CA GLY A 59 -14.34 10.74 0.43
C GLY A 59 -12.88 10.76 -0.03
N ALA A 60 -12.45 11.82 -0.70
CA ALA A 60 -11.03 11.98 -1.04
C ALA A 60 -10.14 12.02 0.22
N LEU A 61 -9.09 11.19 0.23
CA LEU A 61 -8.01 11.16 1.22
C LEU A 61 -6.88 12.08 0.78
N HIS A 62 -6.52 13.03 1.63
CA HIS A 62 -5.34 13.87 1.45
C HIS A 62 -4.26 13.44 2.44
N LEU A 63 -3.07 13.14 1.93
CA LEU A 63 -1.91 12.80 2.75
C LEU A 63 -0.93 13.96 2.75
N CYS A 64 -0.51 14.39 3.94
CA CYS A 64 0.32 15.56 4.14
C CYS A 64 1.49 15.22 5.03
N ILE A 65 2.70 15.38 4.51
CA ILE A 65 3.90 15.43 5.33
C ILE A 65 4.15 16.89 5.69
N THR A 66 4.20 17.17 7.00
CA THR A 66 4.26 18.53 7.53
C THR A 66 5.19 18.59 8.75
N ARG A 67 5.71 19.79 9.03
CA ARG A 67 6.43 20.14 10.25
C ARG A 67 5.77 21.28 11.03
N ASP A 68 4.59 21.72 10.60
CA ASP A 68 3.92 22.93 11.08
C ASP A 68 2.41 22.72 11.30
N GLY A 69 2.04 21.48 11.63
CA GLY A 69 0.66 21.09 11.91
C GLY A 69 -0.27 21.16 10.71
N GLY A 70 0.29 20.98 9.49
CA GLY A 70 -0.49 20.97 8.25
C GLY A 70 -0.70 22.35 7.64
N ARG A 71 0.08 23.37 8.01
CA ARG A 71 0.04 24.67 7.30
C ARG A 71 0.75 24.57 5.94
N THR A 72 1.86 23.83 5.89
CA THR A 72 2.61 23.55 4.67
C THR A 72 2.54 22.06 4.34
N TYR A 73 2.02 21.77 3.15
CA TYR A 73 1.95 20.42 2.59
C TYR A 73 3.19 20.16 1.74
N ARG A 74 3.95 19.10 2.06
CA ARG A 74 5.08 18.68 1.24
C ARG A 74 4.61 17.62 0.24
N PRO A 75 4.64 17.91 -1.07
CA PRO A 75 4.18 16.97 -2.08
C PRO A 75 5.19 15.82 -2.19
N ALA A 76 4.81 14.66 -1.67
CA ALA A 76 5.59 13.44 -1.78
C ALA A 76 4.73 12.22 -2.10
N LEU A 77 3.43 12.27 -1.80
CA LEU A 77 2.49 11.15 -1.91
C LEU A 77 1.43 11.39 -3.00
N ASP A 78 1.38 12.59 -3.58
CA ASP A 78 0.32 13.04 -4.50
C ASP A 78 0.28 12.21 -5.79
N THR A 79 1.38 11.55 -6.14
CA THR A 79 1.50 10.76 -7.38
C THR A 79 1.29 9.26 -7.17
N MET A 80 0.90 8.80 -5.98
CA MET A 80 0.80 7.37 -5.66
C MET A 80 -0.20 6.61 -6.54
N LEU A 81 -1.26 7.28 -6.99
CA LEU A 81 -2.30 6.68 -7.83
C LEU A 81 -2.32 7.22 -9.26
N VAL A 82 -1.83 8.43 -9.49
CA VAL A 82 -1.88 9.15 -10.77
C VAL A 82 -1.37 8.30 -11.94
N THR A 83 -2.27 7.96 -12.85
CA THR A 83 -1.95 7.26 -14.11
C THR A 83 -1.41 8.24 -15.16
N GLY A 84 -0.46 7.77 -15.98
CA GLY A 84 -0.09 8.54 -17.18
C GLY A 84 -1.28 8.52 -18.14
N GLY A 85 -1.93 9.67 -18.34
CA GLY A 85 -3.17 9.79 -19.09
C GLY A 85 -4.04 10.96 -18.61
N GLY A 86 -5.31 10.96 -19.01
CA GLY A 86 -6.30 11.90 -18.48
C GLY A 86 -6.70 11.55 -17.05
N LYS A 87 -7.04 12.56 -16.25
CA LYS A 87 -7.47 12.40 -14.85
C LYS A 87 -8.68 11.46 -14.76
N SER A 88 -8.55 10.39 -13.99
CA SER A 88 -9.58 9.41 -13.68
C SER A 88 -10.09 9.56 -12.25
N VAL A 89 -11.31 9.10 -11.99
CA VAL A 89 -11.86 8.98 -10.62
C VAL A 89 -11.02 8.06 -9.73
N PHE A 90 -10.24 7.16 -10.34
CA PHE A 90 -9.35 6.24 -9.60
C PHE A 90 -7.96 6.82 -9.29
N ASP A 91 -7.64 8.04 -9.77
CA ASP A 91 -6.35 8.68 -9.48
C ASP A 91 -6.34 9.38 -8.10
N THR A 92 -7.47 9.41 -7.40
CA THR A 92 -7.61 9.95 -6.04
C THR A 92 -7.55 8.82 -5.02
N ALA A 93 -6.88 9.03 -3.90
CA ALA A 93 -6.87 8.09 -2.80
C ALA A 93 -8.16 8.24 -1.98
N HIS A 94 -8.75 7.14 -1.54
CA HIS A 94 -9.93 7.12 -0.67
C HIS A 94 -9.69 6.30 0.58
N TYR A 95 -8.79 5.33 0.52
CA TYR A 95 -8.48 4.43 1.61
C TYR A 95 -7.01 4.58 1.99
N LEU A 96 -6.75 4.80 3.28
CA LEU A 96 -5.43 4.61 3.87
C LEU A 96 -5.38 3.19 4.42
N GLU A 97 -4.70 2.27 3.72
CA GLU A 97 -4.58 0.90 4.21
C GLU A 97 -3.57 0.81 5.35
N PHE A 98 -2.43 1.49 5.19
CA PHE A 98 -1.48 1.71 6.28
C PHE A 98 -0.51 2.85 5.98
N ALA A 99 0.02 3.44 7.04
CA ALA A 99 1.22 4.25 7.03
C ALA A 99 2.07 3.91 8.25
N ARG A 100 3.33 3.51 8.03
CA ARG A 100 4.23 3.07 9.12
C ARG A 100 5.69 3.29 8.78
N VAL A 101 6.53 3.30 9.81
CA VAL A 101 7.98 3.35 9.63
C VAL A 101 8.51 1.92 9.48
N ILE A 102 9.23 1.67 8.38
CA ILE A 102 9.95 0.43 8.11
C ILE A 102 11.46 0.67 8.17
N ARG A 103 12.25 -0.39 8.39
CA ARG A 103 13.71 -0.30 8.53
C ARG A 103 14.41 -1.38 7.70
N PRO A 104 14.77 -1.09 6.43
CA PRO A 104 15.64 -1.98 5.65
C PRO A 104 17.00 -2.24 6.32
N ALA A 105 17.49 -1.28 7.10
CA ALA A 105 18.62 -1.42 8.01
C ALA A 105 18.32 -0.66 9.32
N PRO A 106 18.96 -0.97 10.46
CA PRO A 106 18.66 -0.35 11.75
C PRO A 106 18.72 1.19 11.73
N ASP A 107 19.67 1.74 10.99
CA ASP A 107 19.97 3.18 10.83
C ASP A 107 19.24 3.82 9.65
N ARG A 108 18.41 3.07 8.93
CA ARG A 108 17.77 3.52 7.69
C ARG A 108 16.24 3.42 7.78
N PRO A 109 15.58 4.32 8.53
CA PRO A 109 14.13 4.40 8.57
C PRO A 109 13.57 4.89 7.23
N LEU A 110 12.45 4.31 6.81
CA LEU A 110 11.66 4.76 5.66
C LEU A 110 10.20 4.87 6.07
N LEU A 111 9.46 5.80 5.48
CA LEU A 111 8.02 5.92 5.64
C LEU A 111 7.37 5.09 4.54
N TRP A 112 6.70 4.02 4.93
CA TRP A 112 5.96 3.12 4.06
C TRP A 112 4.48 3.46 4.10
N VAL A 113 3.92 3.81 2.94
CA VAL A 113 2.52 4.23 2.80
C VAL A 113 1.86 3.38 1.73
N GLN A 114 0.65 2.92 2.01
CA GLN A 114 -0.24 2.27 1.05
C GLN A 114 -1.60 2.95 1.07
N VAL A 115 -2.05 3.33 -0.11
CA VAL A 115 -3.36 3.94 -0.32
C VAL A 115 -4.06 3.22 -1.45
N ALA A 116 -5.38 3.32 -1.47
CA ALA A 116 -6.18 2.75 -2.53
C ALA A 116 -7.26 3.72 -3.05
N SER A 117 -7.59 3.57 -4.32
CA SER A 117 -8.64 4.33 -5.00
C SER A 117 -10.04 3.91 -4.56
N LEU A 118 -11.08 4.50 -5.14
CA LEU A 118 -12.40 3.86 -5.13
C LEU A 118 -12.38 2.45 -5.75
N HIS A 119 -13.35 1.63 -5.36
CA HIS A 119 -13.61 0.36 -6.03
C HIS A 119 -14.27 0.63 -7.39
N ALA A 120 -13.90 -0.13 -8.40
CA ALA A 120 -14.61 -0.19 -9.67
C ALA A 120 -15.88 -1.06 -9.52
N GLY A 121 -16.79 -1.00 -10.49
CA GLY A 121 -18.04 -1.78 -10.45
C GLY A 121 -17.87 -3.31 -10.41
N ASN A 122 -16.67 -3.83 -10.70
CA ASN A 122 -16.31 -5.24 -10.56
C ASN A 122 -15.57 -5.56 -9.25
N GLY A 123 -15.44 -4.59 -8.34
CA GLY A 123 -14.71 -4.71 -7.08
C GLY A 123 -13.20 -4.49 -7.18
N ASP A 124 -12.64 -4.21 -8.36
CA ASP A 124 -11.22 -3.91 -8.50
C ASP A 124 -10.86 -2.56 -7.88
N GLN A 125 -9.60 -2.42 -7.49
CA GLN A 125 -9.09 -1.19 -6.91
C GLN A 125 -7.68 -0.92 -7.44
N ILE A 126 -7.33 0.36 -7.61
CA ILE A 126 -5.94 0.75 -7.80
C ILE A 126 -5.31 0.90 -6.41
N VAL A 127 -4.17 0.25 -6.20
CA VAL A 127 -3.43 0.35 -4.95
C VAL A 127 -2.05 0.95 -5.23
N GLY A 128 -1.77 2.07 -4.59
CA GLY A 128 -0.50 2.79 -4.65
C GLY A 128 0.32 2.52 -3.39
N ARG A 129 1.61 2.25 -3.56
CA ARG A 129 2.55 1.98 -2.47
C ARG A 129 3.79 2.81 -2.66
N MET A 130 4.30 3.38 -1.58
CA MET A 130 5.50 4.20 -1.63
C MET A 130 6.35 4.03 -0.37
N ALA A 131 7.66 3.95 -0.56
CA ALA A 131 8.63 4.13 0.51
C ALA A 131 9.32 5.47 0.33
N LEU A 132 9.33 6.29 1.38
CA LEU A 132 9.96 7.60 1.40
C LEU A 132 11.17 7.59 2.34
N ALA A 133 12.30 8.14 1.89
CA ALA A 133 13.44 8.46 2.74
C ALA A 133 13.44 9.96 3.06
N TYR A 134 14.05 10.33 4.19
CA TYR A 134 14.28 11.75 4.49
C TYR A 134 15.61 12.23 3.88
N ASP A 135 15.52 13.14 2.92
CA ASP A 135 16.65 13.90 2.38
C ASP A 135 16.96 15.07 3.34
N ARG A 136 18.04 14.91 4.12
CA ARG A 136 18.48 15.93 5.10
C ARG A 136 18.93 17.22 4.43
N ALA A 137 19.54 17.16 3.25
CA ALA A 137 20.03 18.35 2.55
C ALA A 137 18.85 19.16 2.00
N GLY A 138 17.87 18.48 1.40
CA GLY A 138 16.63 19.10 0.91
C GLY A 138 15.56 19.34 1.97
N GLN A 139 15.77 18.91 3.22
CA GLN A 139 14.81 18.91 4.33
C GLN A 139 13.42 18.40 3.92
N ARG A 140 13.36 17.27 3.21
CA ARG A 140 12.12 16.74 2.63
C ARG A 140 12.12 15.23 2.56
N PHE A 141 10.93 14.65 2.48
CA PHE A 141 10.77 13.24 2.16
C PHE A 141 10.80 13.05 0.64
N VAL A 142 11.52 12.03 0.18
CA VAL A 142 11.67 11.71 -1.26
C VAL A 142 11.37 10.23 -1.51
N PRO A 143 10.72 9.89 -2.62
CA PRO A 143 10.45 8.50 -2.98
C PRO A 143 11.75 7.74 -3.26
N VAL A 144 11.87 6.58 -2.63
CA VAL A 144 12.94 5.61 -2.85
C VAL A 144 12.41 4.26 -3.36
N TYR A 145 11.09 4.08 -3.32
CA TYR A 145 10.35 3.02 -3.99
C TYR A 145 8.93 3.53 -4.24
N ASP A 146 8.40 3.23 -5.42
CA ASP A 146 6.99 3.39 -5.73
C ASP A 146 6.51 2.16 -6.50
N LYS A 147 5.27 1.76 -6.22
CA LYS A 147 4.62 0.70 -6.97
C LYS A 147 3.12 0.92 -6.95
N ARG A 148 2.55 0.88 -8.15
CA ARG A 148 1.12 0.80 -8.34
C ARG A 148 0.74 -0.58 -8.85
N THR A 149 -0.32 -1.14 -8.29
CA THR A 149 -0.97 -2.36 -8.79
C THR A 149 -2.44 -2.04 -9.08
N GLY A 150 -3.08 -2.77 -9.99
CA GLY A 150 -4.47 -2.48 -10.35
C GLY A 150 -5.13 -3.56 -11.19
N ARG A 151 -6.41 -3.37 -11.55
CA ARG A 151 -7.26 -4.21 -12.43
C ARG A 151 -7.45 -5.68 -12.04
N ASN A 152 -6.80 -6.15 -10.99
CA ASN A 152 -7.16 -7.38 -10.32
C ASN A 152 -6.64 -7.28 -8.88
N ASN A 153 -7.39 -7.80 -7.93
CA ASN A 153 -7.03 -7.82 -6.51
C ASN A 153 -6.06 -8.96 -6.13
N ASN A 154 -5.49 -9.66 -7.12
CA ASN A 154 -4.63 -10.82 -6.89
C ASN A 154 -3.14 -10.46 -6.74
N GLN A 155 -2.82 -9.17 -6.57
CA GLN A 155 -1.44 -8.72 -6.40
C GLN A 155 -1.08 -8.62 -4.92
N ASP A 156 0.14 -9.01 -4.59
CA ASP A 156 0.70 -8.80 -3.26
C ASP A 156 2.00 -8.01 -3.40
N VAL A 157 2.22 -7.02 -2.52
CA VAL A 157 3.48 -6.29 -2.42
C VAL A 157 3.79 -6.11 -0.94
N ARG A 158 4.89 -6.70 -0.49
CA ARG A 158 5.22 -6.81 0.93
C ARG A 158 6.65 -6.36 1.22
N PHE A 159 6.81 -5.52 2.24
CA PHE A 159 8.11 -5.29 2.87
C PHE A 159 8.42 -6.45 3.81
N ILE A 160 9.61 -7.05 3.67
CA ILE A 160 10.03 -8.20 4.46
C ILE A 160 10.75 -7.73 5.73
N GLU A 161 10.17 -8.00 6.88
CA GLU A 161 10.68 -7.52 8.17
C GLU A 161 11.75 -8.45 8.78
N GLN A 162 11.69 -9.73 8.45
CA GLN A 162 12.48 -10.78 9.11
C GLN A 162 13.09 -11.77 8.10
N GLY A 163 14.02 -12.59 8.58
CA GLY A 163 14.69 -13.62 7.78
C GLY A 163 15.72 -13.08 6.78
N ALA A 164 16.18 -13.96 5.88
CA ALA A 164 17.28 -13.69 4.95
C ALA A 164 16.98 -12.54 3.96
N LEU A 165 15.70 -12.25 3.71
CA LEU A 165 15.25 -11.15 2.87
C LEU A 165 14.82 -9.91 3.65
N ARG A 166 15.11 -9.82 4.95
CA ARG A 166 14.86 -8.60 5.74
C ARG A 166 15.32 -7.36 4.98
N GLY A 167 14.41 -6.39 4.89
CA GLY A 167 14.63 -5.13 4.19
C GLY A 167 14.35 -5.15 2.69
N ALA A 168 13.95 -6.28 2.11
CA ALA A 168 13.50 -6.36 0.72
C ALA A 168 12.01 -5.98 0.59
N ILE A 169 11.62 -5.55 -0.61
CA ILE A 169 10.22 -5.45 -1.01
C ILE A 169 9.96 -6.47 -2.12
N ILE A 170 9.05 -7.40 -1.87
CA ILE A 170 8.67 -8.44 -2.83
C ILE A 170 7.31 -8.09 -3.44
N SER A 171 7.19 -8.13 -4.76
CA SER A 171 5.89 -8.08 -5.45
C SER A 171 5.58 -9.41 -6.12
N ALA A 172 4.32 -9.82 -6.04
CA ALA A 172 3.70 -10.87 -6.82
C ALA A 172 2.65 -10.23 -7.73
N GLU A 173 2.92 -10.18 -9.03
CA GLU A 173 2.10 -9.49 -10.01
C GLU A 173 1.59 -10.46 -11.09
N PRO A 174 0.28 -10.53 -11.33
CA PRO A 174 -0.31 -11.35 -12.38
C PRO A 174 0.36 -11.25 -13.75
N THR A 175 0.56 -12.41 -14.38
CA THR A 175 0.93 -12.49 -15.79
C THR A 175 -0.29 -12.23 -16.67
N THR A 176 -0.09 -11.61 -17.83
CA THR A 176 -1.17 -11.26 -18.77
C THR A 176 -1.60 -12.39 -19.71
N GLY A 177 -0.91 -13.53 -19.72
CA GLY A 177 -1.17 -14.63 -20.66
C GLY A 177 -1.01 -16.01 -20.04
N ALA A 178 -1.73 -16.98 -20.62
CA ALA A 178 -1.71 -18.36 -20.16
C ALA A 178 -0.30 -19.00 -20.23
N PRO A 179 0.03 -19.96 -19.34
CA PRO A 179 -0.73 -20.31 -18.15
C PRO A 179 -0.69 -19.16 -17.12
N PHE A 180 -1.84 -18.74 -16.60
CA PHE A 180 -1.90 -17.63 -15.67
C PHE A 180 -1.15 -17.96 -14.38
N ALA A 181 -0.19 -17.09 -14.04
CA ALA A 181 0.68 -17.19 -12.89
C ALA A 181 1.05 -15.78 -12.41
N PHE A 182 2.15 -15.65 -11.67
CA PHE A 182 2.64 -14.38 -11.17
C PHE A 182 4.08 -14.10 -11.65
N TRP A 183 4.43 -12.85 -11.82
CA TRP A 183 5.79 -12.34 -11.79
C TRP A 183 6.16 -12.06 -10.35
N ILE A 184 7.17 -12.76 -9.85
CA ILE A 184 7.79 -12.44 -8.57
C ILE A 184 8.93 -11.49 -8.83
N THR A 185 8.94 -10.33 -8.18
CA THR A 185 10.04 -9.37 -8.23
C THR A 185 10.53 -9.08 -6.82
N VAL A 186 11.83 -9.24 -6.58
CA VAL A 186 12.47 -8.86 -5.30
C VAL A 186 13.24 -7.58 -5.51
N ASN A 187 12.91 -6.55 -4.74
CA ASN A 187 13.60 -5.27 -4.74
C ASN A 187 14.44 -5.13 -3.46
N ARG A 188 15.67 -4.64 -3.60
CA ARG A 188 16.56 -4.30 -2.47
C ARG A 188 16.97 -2.86 -2.57
N ILE A 189 17.17 -2.22 -1.42
CA ILE A 189 17.74 -0.88 -1.36
C ILE A 189 19.23 -0.92 -1.72
N GLY A 190 19.61 -0.15 -2.73
CA GLY A 190 20.99 0.00 -3.21
C GLY A 190 21.82 0.96 -2.37
N ARG A 191 23.07 1.17 -2.79
CA ARG A 191 23.98 2.16 -2.20
C ARG A 191 23.53 3.60 -2.46
N ASP A 192 22.82 3.81 -3.57
CA ASP A 192 22.18 5.07 -3.94
C ASP A 192 20.93 5.38 -3.10
N GLY A 193 20.56 4.49 -2.16
CA GLY A 193 19.43 4.67 -1.27
C GLY A 193 18.08 4.37 -1.93
N ARG A 194 18.05 3.83 -3.14
CA ARG A 194 16.81 3.49 -3.88
C ARG A 194 16.62 2.00 -3.98
N TYR A 195 15.36 1.55 -4.00
CA TYR A 195 15.06 0.16 -4.28
C TYR A 195 15.20 -0.13 -5.77
N ALA A 196 15.87 -1.23 -6.08
CA ALA A 196 16.00 -1.75 -7.43
C ALA A 196 15.72 -3.26 -7.47
N PRO A 197 15.19 -3.80 -8.58
CA PRO A 197 14.94 -5.22 -8.73
C PRO A 197 16.28 -5.98 -8.78
N ILE A 198 16.43 -6.98 -7.91
CA ILE A 198 17.60 -7.88 -7.89
C ILE A 198 17.26 -9.30 -8.37
N LEU A 199 15.97 -9.62 -8.45
CA LEU A 199 15.47 -10.87 -8.98
C LEU A 199 14.09 -10.62 -9.58
N ARG A 200 13.85 -11.19 -10.77
CA ARG A 200 12.52 -11.30 -11.36
C ARG A 200 12.36 -12.66 -12.02
N TYR A 201 11.28 -13.37 -11.74
CA TYR A 201 10.98 -14.65 -12.38
C TYR A 201 9.49 -14.94 -12.42
N ARG A 202 9.09 -15.85 -13.31
CA ARG A 202 7.71 -16.34 -13.39
C ARG A 202 7.50 -17.41 -12.31
N SER A 203 6.55 -17.16 -11.43
CA SER A 203 6.09 -18.03 -10.35
C SER A 203 5.63 -19.38 -10.86
N SER A 204 5.77 -20.40 -10.02
CA SER A 204 5.20 -21.74 -10.26
C SER A 204 3.79 -21.89 -9.67
N THR A 205 3.42 -21.03 -8.72
CA THR A 205 2.07 -20.81 -8.18
C THR A 205 1.13 -20.32 -9.29
N ARG A 206 -0.08 -20.88 -9.32
CA ARG A 206 -1.08 -20.57 -10.35
C ARG A 206 -2.37 -20.08 -9.70
N TYR A 207 -3.20 -19.44 -10.51
CA TYR A 207 -4.55 -19.07 -10.11
C TYR A 207 -5.36 -20.30 -9.75
N GLY A 208 -5.98 -20.27 -8.57
CA GLY A 208 -6.85 -21.34 -8.11
C GLY A 208 -6.15 -22.69 -7.97
N ASP A 209 -4.83 -22.71 -7.73
CA ASP A 209 -4.10 -23.97 -7.54
C ASP A 209 -4.45 -24.67 -6.22
N GLY A 210 -5.19 -24.00 -5.33
CA GLY A 210 -5.65 -24.54 -4.05
C GLY A 210 -4.62 -24.42 -2.94
N ASN A 211 -3.48 -23.75 -3.17
CA ASN A 211 -2.52 -23.44 -2.13
C ASN A 211 -3.10 -22.33 -1.23
N PRO A 212 -3.26 -22.58 0.09
CA PRO A 212 -3.82 -21.57 0.99
C PRO A 212 -2.83 -20.44 1.35
N LEU A 213 -1.56 -20.57 0.98
CA LEU A 213 -0.56 -19.54 1.22
C LEU A 213 -0.72 -18.37 0.28
N ALA A 214 -0.38 -17.17 0.76
CA ALA A 214 -0.17 -16.04 -0.13
C ALA A 214 0.98 -16.37 -1.11
N VAL A 215 0.89 -15.85 -2.34
CA VAL A 215 1.83 -16.16 -3.42
C VAL A 215 3.28 -15.87 -3.02
N ILE A 216 3.54 -14.78 -2.29
CA ILE A 216 4.90 -14.45 -1.82
C ILE A 216 5.44 -15.53 -0.87
N ASP A 217 4.59 -16.04 0.02
CA ASP A 217 4.96 -17.04 1.01
C ASP A 217 5.16 -18.42 0.36
N SER A 218 4.28 -18.77 -0.60
CA SER A 218 4.38 -20.01 -1.37
C SER A 218 5.65 -20.04 -2.24
N GLU A 219 6.07 -18.89 -2.77
CA GLU A 219 7.26 -18.74 -3.62
C GLU A 219 8.55 -18.45 -2.83
N MET A 220 8.49 -18.33 -1.52
CA MET A 220 9.64 -17.97 -0.70
C MET A 220 10.82 -18.95 -0.85
N PRO A 221 10.64 -20.29 -0.86
CA PRO A 221 11.75 -21.22 -1.08
C PRO A 221 12.44 -21.05 -2.43
N GLU A 222 11.67 -20.88 -3.51
CA GLU A 222 12.23 -20.68 -4.86
C GLU A 222 12.93 -19.32 -4.97
N THR A 223 12.38 -18.28 -4.35
CA THR A 223 12.98 -16.96 -4.23
C THR A 223 14.35 -17.04 -3.54
N LEU A 224 14.41 -17.68 -2.37
CA LEU A 224 15.65 -17.84 -1.61
C LEU A 224 16.65 -18.74 -2.34
N ARG A 225 16.18 -19.79 -3.02
CA ARG A 225 17.03 -20.65 -3.85
C ARG A 225 17.71 -19.88 -4.99
N ARG A 226 16.94 -19.06 -5.71
CA ARG A 226 17.45 -18.24 -6.83
C ARG A 226 18.45 -17.18 -6.38
N LEU A 227 18.33 -16.72 -5.13
CA LEU A 227 19.25 -15.77 -4.52
C LEU A 227 20.43 -16.45 -3.81
N ASN A 228 20.56 -17.78 -3.91
CA ASN A 228 21.57 -18.58 -3.20
C ASN A 228 21.54 -18.42 -1.67
N LEU A 229 20.37 -18.08 -1.10
CA LEU A 229 20.13 -17.94 0.33
C LEU A 229 19.57 -19.22 0.96
N TRP A 230 19.15 -20.18 0.12
CA TRP A 230 18.67 -21.50 0.53
C TRP A 230 19.04 -22.54 -0.54
N ARG A 231 19.17 -23.80 -0.14
CA ARG A 231 19.44 -24.92 -1.05
C ARG A 231 18.63 -26.16 -0.66
N PRO A 232 18.27 -27.03 -1.62
CA PRO A 232 17.66 -28.31 -1.32
C PRO A 232 18.46 -29.10 -0.27
N GLY A 233 17.75 -29.69 0.69
CA GLY A 233 18.35 -30.39 1.84
C GLY A 233 18.50 -29.52 3.09
N SER A 234 18.50 -28.19 2.98
CA SER A 234 18.39 -27.29 4.13
C SER A 234 16.95 -27.27 4.69
N PRO A 235 16.74 -26.89 5.98
CA PRO A 235 15.41 -26.65 6.52
C PRO A 235 14.60 -25.71 5.61
N LEU A 236 13.31 -26.03 5.39
CA LEU A 236 12.46 -25.23 4.52
C LEU A 236 12.26 -23.83 5.11
N PRO A 237 12.34 -22.76 4.30
CA PRO A 237 11.96 -21.43 4.75
C PRO A 237 10.43 -21.39 4.88
N LEU A 238 9.96 -21.17 6.10
CA LEU A 238 8.54 -21.14 6.43
C LEU A 238 8.09 -19.68 6.60
N PRO A 239 6.80 -19.37 6.33
CA PRO A 239 6.22 -18.09 6.69
C PRO A 239 6.14 -17.94 8.22
N ASP A 240 5.88 -16.72 8.69
CA ASP A 240 5.76 -16.42 10.13
C ASP A 240 4.51 -17.09 10.78
N GLY A 241 3.56 -17.55 9.97
CA GLY A 241 2.33 -18.23 10.42
C GLY A 241 2.44 -19.77 10.47
N PRO A 242 1.41 -20.44 11.03
CA PRO A 242 1.39 -21.90 11.13
C PRO A 242 1.56 -22.58 9.77
N CYS A 243 2.53 -23.49 9.68
CA CYS A 243 2.77 -24.32 8.51
C CYS A 243 2.96 -25.78 8.95
N PRO A 244 1.86 -26.52 9.23
CA PRO A 244 1.94 -27.80 9.94
C PRO A 244 2.55 -28.95 9.13
N GLN A 245 2.44 -28.93 7.80
CA GLN A 245 2.97 -29.98 6.92
C GLN A 245 3.74 -29.39 5.74
N PRO A 246 4.88 -28.70 6.02
CA PRO A 246 5.62 -27.97 5.01
C PRO A 246 6.21 -28.95 3.99
N ARG A 247 5.91 -28.73 2.72
CA ARG A 247 6.48 -29.51 1.61
C ARG A 247 6.62 -28.66 0.36
N LEU A 248 7.53 -29.07 -0.52
CA LEU A 248 7.66 -28.47 -1.85
C LEU A 248 6.91 -29.30 -2.88
N ILE A 249 6.00 -28.67 -3.62
CA ILE A 249 5.35 -29.25 -4.81
C ILE A 249 5.69 -28.35 -5.99
N ALA A 250 6.36 -28.89 -7.00
CA ALA A 250 6.86 -28.09 -8.13
C ALA A 250 7.64 -26.83 -7.69
N ARG A 251 8.43 -26.93 -6.61
CA ARG A 251 9.23 -25.84 -5.99
C ARG A 251 8.43 -24.77 -5.24
N VAL A 252 7.11 -24.91 -5.13
CA VAL A 252 6.23 -24.05 -4.34
C VAL A 252 6.05 -24.64 -2.94
N LEU A 253 6.06 -23.82 -1.90
CA LEU A 253 5.75 -24.24 -0.52
C LEU A 253 4.26 -24.51 -0.36
N TRP A 254 3.95 -25.60 0.31
CA TRP A 254 2.61 -25.98 0.74
C TRP A 254 2.63 -26.29 2.23
N CYS A 255 1.63 -25.79 2.95
CA CYS A 255 1.46 -26.06 4.39
C CYS A 255 0.32 -27.05 4.70
N THR A 256 -0.43 -27.45 3.68
CA THR A 256 -1.50 -28.46 3.73
C THR A 256 -1.34 -29.42 2.56
N PRO A 257 -1.90 -30.64 2.65
CA PRO A 257 -2.05 -31.49 1.47
C PRO A 257 -2.91 -30.76 0.42
N PRO A 258 -2.53 -30.79 -0.87
CA PRO A 258 -3.42 -30.34 -1.93
C PRO A 258 -4.73 -31.11 -1.86
N LYS A 259 -5.86 -30.43 -2.02
CA LYS A 259 -7.14 -31.11 -2.24
C LYS A 259 -7.01 -31.84 -3.58
N ARG A 260 -7.26 -33.15 -3.57
CA ARG A 260 -7.33 -33.97 -4.79
C ARG A 260 -8.54 -33.59 -5.62
#